data_AF-A0A1R3KYG5-F1
#
_entry.id   AF-A0A1R3KYG5-F1
#
_cell.length_a   1.000
_cell.length_b   1.000
_cell.length_c   1.000
_cell.angle_alpha   90.00
_cell.angle_beta   90.00
_cell.angle_gamma   90.00
#
_symmetry.space_group_name_H-M   'P 1'
#
loop_
_entity.id
_entity.type
_entity.pdbx_description
1 polymer ?
#
loop_
_entity_poly.entity_id
_entity_poly.type
_entity_poly.pdbx_seq_one_letter_code
_entity_poly.pdbx_strand_id
1 'polypeptide(L)'
;MPALRSLHLIGFVMTEDNFDPRIFSSCPNLETLHLYPLEFAGLKTLRIQALKLKKFCFISPTRDQPAFHIEDRCKLEIHAPSLTTLDCSGYGHIVQATESFASIDDVSLDIQKLGREDFSYLINTSKNICHARSLTLSSNIIEVLSMFPALLDENQLKFANLKYLKLILQGGMWNKKMQVPLHVLNCLANSSTLLDVCT
;
A
#
# COMPACT_ATOMS: atom_id res chain seq x y z
N MET A 1 -15.20 2.47 22.04
CA MET A 1 -14.27 1.85 23.01
C MET A 1 -13.06 2.77 23.20
N PRO A 2 -13.11 3.73 24.13
CA PRO A 2 -12.13 4.82 24.18
C PRO A 2 -10.73 4.37 24.62
N ALA A 3 -10.58 3.27 25.35
CA ALA A 3 -9.26 2.78 25.80
C ALA A 3 -8.55 1.89 24.76
N LEU A 4 -9.21 1.51 23.66
CA LEU A 4 -8.65 0.58 22.69
C LEU A 4 -7.52 1.26 21.91
N ARG A 5 -6.31 0.69 21.99
CA ARG A 5 -5.10 1.18 21.31
C ARG A 5 -4.66 0.31 20.13
N SER A 6 -5.01 -0.97 20.13
CA SER A 6 -4.72 -1.88 19.03
C SER A 6 -5.98 -2.66 18.67
N LEU A 7 -6.25 -2.79 17.37
CA LEU A 7 -7.35 -3.59 16.83
C LEU A 7 -6.80 -4.53 15.75
N HIS A 8 -7.06 -5.81 15.92
CA HIS A 8 -6.65 -6.86 14.99
C HIS A 8 -7.92 -7.56 14.50
N LEU A 9 -8.23 -7.46 13.21
CA LEU A 9 -9.33 -8.15 12.57
C LEU A 9 -8.77 -9.26 11.70
N ILE A 10 -9.12 -10.50 12.03
CA ILE A 10 -8.50 -11.70 11.46
C ILE A 10 -9.53 -12.65 10.89
N GLY A 11 -9.31 -13.08 9.65
CA GLY A 11 -10.12 -14.12 9.00
C GLY A 11 -11.58 -13.71 8.81
N PHE A 12 -11.82 -12.42 8.57
CA PHE A 12 -13.16 -11.87 8.44
C PHE A 12 -13.46 -11.56 6.96
N VAL A 13 -14.67 -11.90 6.52
CA VAL A 13 -15.18 -11.47 5.22
C VAL A 13 -15.99 -10.20 5.47
N MET A 14 -15.50 -9.06 4.99
CA MET A 14 -16.19 -7.78 5.09
C MET A 14 -17.15 -7.59 3.92
N THR A 15 -18.42 -7.39 4.24
CA THR A 15 -19.49 -7.01 3.31
C THR A 15 -20.15 -5.71 3.78
N GLU A 16 -20.90 -5.05 2.90
CA GLU A 16 -21.68 -3.87 3.28
C GLU A 16 -22.72 -4.18 4.38
N ASP A 17 -23.19 -5.42 4.46
CA ASP A 17 -24.21 -5.84 5.42
C ASP A 17 -23.64 -6.17 6.82
N ASN A 18 -22.38 -6.59 6.89
CA ASN A 18 -21.80 -7.13 8.13
C ASN A 18 -20.72 -6.23 8.76
N PHE A 19 -20.30 -5.16 8.08
CA PHE A 19 -19.23 -4.30 8.54
C PHE A 19 -19.58 -2.81 8.46
N ASP A 20 -19.61 -2.15 9.63
CA ASP A 20 -19.75 -0.70 9.72
C ASP A 20 -18.36 -0.04 9.86
N PRO A 21 -17.88 0.72 8.85
CA PRO A 21 -16.58 1.40 8.90
C PRO A 21 -16.49 2.46 10.00
N ARG A 22 -17.62 2.89 10.60
CA ARG A 22 -17.63 3.82 11.76
C ARG A 22 -17.07 3.20 13.04
N ILE A 23 -16.73 1.91 13.04
CA ILE A 23 -16.03 1.29 14.16
C ILE A 23 -14.68 1.97 14.45
N PHE A 24 -13.98 2.45 13.42
CA PHE A 24 -12.67 3.10 13.56
C PHE A 24 -12.78 4.48 14.23
N SER A 25 -13.79 5.28 13.87
CA SER A 25 -14.05 6.57 14.51
C SER A 25 -14.53 6.43 15.97
N SER A 26 -15.10 5.28 16.33
CA SER A 26 -15.51 4.92 17.69
C SER A 26 -14.34 4.50 18.60
N CYS A 27 -13.11 4.46 18.07
CA CYS A 27 -11.88 4.09 18.75
C CYS A 27 -10.85 5.25 18.70
N PRO A 28 -11.09 6.36 19.41
CA PRO A 28 -10.30 7.60 19.27
C PRO A 28 -8.83 7.49 19.70
N ASN A 29 -8.46 6.43 20.43
CA ASN A 29 -7.09 6.16 20.86
C ASN A 29 -6.41 5.01 20.11
N LEU A 30 -7.00 4.57 18.98
CA LEU A 30 -6.43 3.52 18.15
C LEU A 30 -5.10 3.98 17.55
N GLU A 31 -4.02 3.28 17.93
CA GLU A 31 -2.65 3.53 17.46
C GLU A 31 -2.19 2.46 16.46
N THR A 32 -2.79 1.28 16.49
CA THR A 32 -2.43 0.15 15.61
C THR A 32 -3.68 -0.53 15.09
N LEU A 33 -3.74 -0.73 13.77
CA LEU A 33 -4.81 -1.43 13.09
C LEU A 33 -4.21 -2.48 12.16
N HIS A 34 -4.55 -3.73 12.42
CA HIS A 34 -4.14 -4.86 11.62
C HIS A 34 -5.36 -5.56 11.03
N LEU A 35 -5.35 -5.75 9.72
CA LEU A 35 -6.40 -6.38 8.93
C LEU A 35 -5.77 -7.57 8.19
N TYR A 36 -5.90 -8.80 8.71
CA TYR A 36 -5.17 -9.96 8.17
C TYR A 36 -5.79 -11.32 8.49
N PRO A 37 -5.94 -12.24 7.52
CA PRO A 37 -6.35 -11.98 6.16
C PRO A 37 -7.81 -11.49 6.14
N LEU A 38 -8.12 -10.49 5.31
CA LEU A 38 -9.50 -10.04 5.07
C LEU A 38 -9.89 -10.22 3.61
N GLU A 39 -11.11 -10.69 3.40
CA GLU A 39 -11.77 -10.71 2.10
C GLU A 39 -12.82 -9.59 2.06
N PHE A 40 -12.89 -8.87 0.94
CA PHE A 40 -13.95 -7.89 0.69
C PHE A 40 -14.91 -8.48 -0.33
N ALA A 41 -16.15 -8.74 0.08
CA ALA A 41 -17.19 -9.22 -0.81
C ALA A 41 -18.24 -8.12 -0.98
N GLY A 42 -18.30 -7.54 -2.19
CA GLY A 42 -19.20 -6.43 -2.52
C GLY A 42 -18.86 -5.07 -1.89
N LEU A 43 -17.89 -4.99 -0.96
CA LEU A 43 -17.49 -3.74 -0.34
C LEU A 43 -16.64 -2.88 -1.29
N LYS A 44 -17.22 -1.81 -1.83
CA LYS A 44 -16.52 -0.92 -2.78
C LYS A 44 -15.46 -0.04 -2.14
N THR A 45 -15.69 0.41 -0.91
CA THR A 45 -14.76 1.32 -0.22
C THR A 45 -14.73 1.05 1.28
N LEU A 46 -13.54 0.84 1.82
CA LEU A 46 -13.28 0.81 3.25
C LEU A 46 -12.68 2.15 3.67
N ARG A 47 -13.39 2.91 4.51
CA ARG A 47 -12.90 4.18 5.07
C ARG A 47 -12.35 3.97 6.47
N ILE A 48 -11.12 4.40 6.71
CA ILE A 48 -10.45 4.35 8.00
C ILE A 48 -10.20 5.78 8.47
N GLN A 49 -10.98 6.22 9.46
CA GLN A 49 -10.78 7.51 10.13
C GLN A 49 -10.24 7.27 11.53
N ALA A 50 -8.93 7.45 11.71
CA ALA A 50 -8.25 7.17 12.97
C ALA A 50 -7.06 8.13 13.18
N LEU A 51 -7.31 9.24 13.89
CA LEU A 51 -6.38 10.37 13.98
C LEU A 51 -5.06 10.04 14.70
N LYS A 52 -5.10 9.10 15.65
CA LYS A 52 -3.94 8.64 16.43
C LYS A 52 -3.29 7.38 15.86
N LEU A 53 -3.78 6.88 14.72
CA LEU A 53 -3.26 5.66 14.12
C LEU A 53 -1.83 5.91 13.65
N LYS A 54 -0.90 5.10 14.16
CA LYS A 54 0.54 5.15 13.82
C LYS A 54 0.91 4.01 12.88
N LYS A 55 0.28 2.85 13.05
CA LYS A 55 0.57 1.65 12.27
C LYS A 55 -0.69 1.09 11.64
N PHE A 56 -0.64 0.91 10.33
CA PHE A 56 -1.66 0.22 9.57
C PHE A 56 -1.04 -0.93 8.79
N CYS A 57 -1.58 -2.13 9.00
CA CYS A 57 -1.19 -3.34 8.29
C CYS A 57 -2.42 -3.97 7.65
N PHE A 58 -2.33 -4.24 6.35
CA PHE A 58 -3.36 -4.91 5.58
C PHE A 58 -2.76 -6.06 4.78
N ILE A 59 -3.32 -7.25 4.95
CA ILE A 59 -2.92 -8.46 4.24
C ILE A 59 -4.18 -9.07 3.63
N SER A 60 -4.21 -9.15 2.31
CA SER A 60 -5.24 -9.87 1.55
C SER A 60 -4.82 -11.33 1.32
N PRO A 61 -5.76 -12.30 1.29
CA PRO A 61 -5.46 -13.70 1.06
C PRO A 61 -4.62 -13.92 -0.21
N THR A 62 -3.57 -14.75 -0.13
CA THR A 62 -2.72 -15.11 -1.27
C THR A 62 -3.13 -16.47 -1.86
N ARG A 63 -3.23 -16.56 -3.20
CA ARG A 63 -3.35 -17.70 -4.17
C ARG A 63 -3.99 -19.04 -3.79
N ASP A 64 -3.94 -19.52 -2.56
CA ASP A 64 -4.42 -20.86 -2.18
C ASP A 64 -5.93 -20.90 -1.88
N GLN A 65 -6.60 -19.75 -1.98
CA GLN A 65 -8.04 -19.66 -2.02
C GLN A 65 -8.46 -19.07 -3.37
N PRO A 66 -9.46 -19.66 -4.07
CA PRO A 66 -9.91 -19.16 -5.36
C PRO A 66 -10.42 -17.74 -5.15
N ALA A 67 -9.63 -16.76 -5.59
CA ALA A 67 -10.02 -15.37 -5.54
C ALA A 67 -11.35 -15.23 -6.29
N PHE A 68 -12.40 -14.89 -5.54
CA PHE A 68 -13.56 -14.25 -6.12
C PHE A 68 -13.10 -13.04 -6.95
N HIS A 69 -13.88 -12.78 -7.99
CA HIS A 69 -13.60 -11.97 -9.17
C HIS A 69 -12.67 -10.76 -8.92
N ILE A 70 -11.69 -10.59 -9.81
CA ILE A 70 -10.81 -9.39 -9.92
C ILE A 70 -11.62 -8.07 -9.97
N GLU A 71 -12.92 -8.16 -10.23
CA GLU A 71 -13.90 -7.09 -10.29
C GLU A 71 -14.21 -6.45 -8.91
N ASP A 72 -13.93 -7.14 -7.79
CA ASP A 72 -14.18 -6.63 -6.43
C ASP A 72 -12.95 -5.91 -5.82
N ARG A 73 -12.36 -4.97 -6.56
CA ARG A 73 -11.28 -4.12 -6.03
C ARG A 73 -11.85 -3.16 -4.99
N CYS A 74 -11.79 -3.55 -3.71
CA CYS A 74 -12.11 -2.64 -2.61
C CYS A 74 -11.07 -1.51 -2.56
N LYS A 75 -11.55 -0.27 -2.59
CA LYS A 75 -10.75 0.93 -2.39
C LYS A 75 -10.55 1.20 -0.90
N LEU A 76 -9.31 1.38 -0.47
CA LEU A 76 -9.00 1.73 0.90
C LEU A 76 -8.77 3.25 1.02
N GLU A 77 -9.62 3.94 1.77
CA GLU A 77 -9.50 5.36 2.04
C GLU A 77 -9.02 5.59 3.49
N ILE A 78 -7.79 6.07 3.66
CA ILE A 78 -7.19 6.26 5.00
C ILE A 78 -7.07 7.75 5.31
N HIS A 79 -7.68 8.15 6.43
CA HIS A 79 -7.47 9.44 7.07
C HIS A 79 -6.83 9.21 8.45
N ALA A 80 -5.49 9.22 8.44
CA ALA A 80 -4.63 8.97 9.60
C ALA A 80 -3.36 9.86 9.53
N PRO A 81 -3.44 11.14 9.94
CA PRO A 81 -2.31 12.08 9.83
C PRO A 81 -1.07 11.69 10.66
N SER A 82 -1.27 10.89 11.72
CA SER A 82 -0.19 10.38 12.59
C SER A 82 0.43 9.07 12.08
N LEU A 83 0.05 8.59 10.89
CA LEU A 83 0.49 7.30 10.37
C LEU A 83 1.99 7.35 10.07
N THR A 84 2.75 6.48 10.71
CA THR A 84 4.21 6.34 10.55
C THR A 84 4.56 5.08 9.78
N THR A 85 3.70 4.06 9.80
CA THR A 85 3.93 2.76 9.16
C THR A 85 2.71 2.31 8.36
N LEU A 86 2.94 2.02 7.08
CA LEU A 86 1.95 1.49 6.14
C LEU A 86 2.48 0.19 5.53
N ASP A 87 1.83 -0.93 5.82
CA ASP A 87 2.15 -2.22 5.22
C ASP A 87 0.92 -2.80 4.53
N CYS A 88 1.00 -3.02 3.22
CA CYS A 88 -0.09 -3.52 2.40
C CYS A 88 0.43 -4.63 1.49
N SER A 89 -0.14 -5.83 1.64
CA SER A 89 0.20 -6.99 0.82
C SER A 89 -1.03 -7.75 0.32
N GLY A 90 -0.88 -8.42 -0.83
CA GLY A 90 -1.92 -9.26 -1.43
C GLY A 90 -2.49 -8.70 -2.73
N TYR A 91 -3.76 -8.97 -3.03
CA TYR A 91 -4.38 -8.58 -4.30
C TYR A 91 -4.97 -7.19 -4.29
N GLY A 92 -4.81 -6.42 -5.37
CA GLY A 92 -5.81 -5.45 -5.86
C GLY A 92 -6.41 -4.40 -4.92
N HIS A 93 -5.86 -4.18 -3.73
CA HIS A 93 -6.41 -3.23 -2.75
C HIS A 93 -5.60 -1.96 -2.75
N ILE A 94 -6.27 -0.88 -3.13
CA ILE A 94 -5.61 0.37 -3.45
C ILE A 94 -5.78 1.34 -2.29
N VAL A 95 -4.65 1.78 -1.75
CA VAL A 95 -4.59 2.76 -0.67
C VAL A 95 -4.67 4.16 -1.27
N GLN A 96 -5.82 4.79 -1.20
CA GLN A 96 -5.95 6.22 -1.41
C GLN A 96 -5.93 6.92 -0.06
N ALA A 97 -4.95 7.78 0.16
CA ALA A 97 -5.02 8.71 1.27
C ALA A 97 -5.95 9.86 0.89
N THR A 98 -6.77 10.32 1.83
CA THR A 98 -7.56 11.54 1.60
C THR A 98 -6.70 12.80 1.72
N GLU A 99 -5.52 12.68 2.35
CA GLU A 99 -4.53 13.74 2.57
C GLU A 99 -3.12 13.11 2.52
N SER A 100 -2.07 13.92 2.30
CA SER A 100 -0.68 13.42 2.31
C SER A 100 -0.32 12.83 3.68
N PHE A 101 0.38 11.69 3.70
CA PHE A 101 0.87 11.12 4.96
C PHE A 101 2.15 11.82 5.40
N ALA A 102 2.02 13.03 5.95
CA ALA A 102 3.17 13.86 6.34
C ALA A 102 4.10 13.19 7.37
N SER A 103 3.57 12.30 8.22
CA SER A 103 4.32 11.60 9.28
C SER A 103 4.85 10.22 8.85
N ILE A 104 4.60 9.81 7.60
CA ILE A 104 4.93 8.45 7.15
C ILE A 104 6.44 8.26 7.12
N ASP A 105 6.86 7.10 7.58
CA ASP A 105 8.26 6.77 7.71
C ASP A 105 8.60 5.48 6.97
N ASP A 106 7.86 4.42 7.28
CA ASP A 106 8.07 3.09 6.72
C ASP A 106 6.87 2.65 5.89
N VAL A 107 7.12 2.30 4.63
CA VAL A 107 6.08 1.89 3.70
C VAL A 107 6.48 0.58 3.01
N SER A 108 5.58 -0.39 3.05
CA SER A 108 5.70 -1.67 2.36
C SER A 108 4.46 -1.90 1.50
N LEU A 109 4.66 -2.00 0.19
CA LEU A 109 3.61 -2.28 -0.80
C LEU A 109 3.99 -3.52 -1.60
N ASP A 110 3.41 -4.67 -1.25
CA ASP A 110 3.53 -5.93 -1.99
C ASP A 110 2.21 -6.31 -2.67
N ILE A 111 1.93 -5.62 -3.78
CA ILE A 111 0.65 -5.77 -4.49
C ILE A 111 0.82 -6.78 -5.64
N GLN A 112 -0.09 -7.74 -5.70
CA GLN A 112 -0.18 -8.78 -6.73
C GLN A 112 -1.19 -8.42 -7.82
N LYS A 113 -0.96 -8.93 -9.04
CA LYS A 113 -1.86 -8.80 -10.21
C LYS A 113 -2.20 -7.35 -10.59
N LEU A 114 -1.21 -6.46 -10.54
CA LEU A 114 -1.36 -5.11 -11.07
C LEU A 114 -1.36 -5.12 -12.60
N GLY A 115 -2.20 -4.27 -13.19
CA GLY A 115 -2.33 -4.09 -14.62
C GLY A 115 -1.95 -2.68 -15.07
N ARG A 116 -2.04 -2.44 -16.37
CA ARG A 116 -1.78 -1.13 -16.99
C ARG A 116 -2.68 -0.04 -16.41
N GLU A 117 -3.93 -0.39 -16.11
CA GLU A 117 -4.97 0.47 -15.56
C GLU A 117 -4.63 1.02 -14.16
N ASP A 118 -3.74 0.35 -13.42
CA ASP A 118 -3.35 0.73 -12.06
C ASP A 118 -2.31 1.85 -12.01
N PHE A 119 -1.74 2.25 -13.15
CA PHE A 119 -0.68 3.25 -13.19
C PHE A 119 -1.07 4.56 -12.48
N SER A 120 -2.23 5.12 -12.82
CA SER A 120 -2.70 6.38 -12.21
C SER A 120 -2.84 6.28 -10.69
N TYR A 121 -3.26 5.10 -10.20
CA TYR A 121 -3.40 4.80 -8.79
C TYR A 121 -2.06 4.65 -8.07
N LEU A 122 -1.10 3.99 -8.68
CA LEU A 122 0.26 3.88 -8.15
C LEU A 122 0.92 5.26 -8.06
N ILE A 123 0.72 6.13 -9.05
CA ILE A 123 1.20 7.52 -9.01
C ILE A 123 0.58 8.28 -7.83
N ASN A 124 -0.74 8.22 -7.67
CA ASN A 124 -1.42 8.91 -6.56
C ASN A 124 -0.98 8.37 -5.19
N THR A 125 -0.86 7.05 -5.07
CA THR A 125 -0.34 6.40 -3.86
C THR A 125 1.08 6.88 -3.58
N SER A 126 1.95 6.88 -4.58
CA SER A 126 3.35 7.34 -4.48
C SER A 126 3.44 8.79 -4.02
N LYS A 127 2.56 9.68 -4.50
CA LYS A 127 2.49 11.07 -4.03
C LYS A 127 2.10 11.17 -2.56
N ASN A 128 1.25 10.29 -2.06
CA ASN A 128 0.83 10.28 -0.65
C ASN A 128 1.93 9.80 0.29
N ILE A 129 2.88 8.99 -0.20
CA ILE A 129 3.96 8.38 0.58
C ILE A 129 5.36 8.97 0.27
N CYS A 130 5.44 10.06 -0.49
CA CYS A 130 6.72 10.62 -0.97
C CYS A 130 7.65 11.13 0.15
N HIS A 131 7.13 11.25 1.38
CA HIS A 131 7.89 11.64 2.57
C HIS A 131 8.51 10.48 3.34
N ALA A 132 8.25 9.22 2.94
CA ALA A 132 8.79 8.04 3.61
C ALA A 132 10.33 8.01 3.61
N ARG A 133 10.92 7.48 4.69
CA ARG A 133 12.37 7.21 4.77
C ARG A 133 12.72 5.78 4.33
N SER A 134 11.78 4.86 4.43
CA SER A 134 11.90 3.46 4.05
C SER A 134 10.76 3.09 3.11
N LEU A 135 11.11 2.55 1.94
CA LEU A 135 10.15 2.12 0.94
C LEU A 135 10.49 0.70 0.48
N THR A 136 9.51 -0.19 0.60
CA THR A 136 9.56 -1.55 0.09
C THR A 136 8.49 -1.72 -0.98
N LEU A 137 8.86 -2.12 -2.20
CA LEU A 137 7.93 -2.29 -3.34
C LEU A 137 8.06 -3.67 -3.98
N SER A 138 6.96 -4.27 -4.41
CA SER A 138 7.01 -5.46 -5.25
C SER A 138 7.44 -5.19 -6.69
N SER A 139 7.98 -6.21 -7.34
CA SER A 139 8.37 -6.17 -8.76
C SER A 139 7.21 -5.77 -9.68
N ASN A 140 5.96 -6.15 -9.35
CA ASN A 140 4.79 -5.76 -10.15
C ASN A 140 4.57 -4.24 -10.17
N ILE A 141 4.83 -3.54 -9.07
CA ILE A 141 4.73 -2.07 -9.01
C ILE A 141 5.76 -1.48 -9.98
N ILE A 142 6.99 -2.00 -9.96
CA ILE A 142 8.06 -1.55 -10.86
C ILE A 142 7.67 -1.81 -12.32
N GLU A 143 7.10 -2.97 -12.65
CA GLU A 143 6.65 -3.30 -14.00
C GLU A 143 5.60 -2.32 -14.51
N VAL A 144 4.56 -2.02 -13.73
CA VAL A 144 3.51 -1.07 -14.14
C VAL A 144 4.05 0.35 -14.30
N LEU A 145 4.90 0.83 -13.38
CA LEU A 145 5.53 2.15 -13.51
C LEU A 145 6.40 2.24 -14.76
N SER A 146 7.05 1.14 -15.15
CA SER A 146 7.90 1.05 -16.35
C SER A 146 7.12 1.11 -17.67
N MET A 147 5.81 0.86 -17.67
CA MET A 147 5.00 0.84 -18.90
C MET A 147 4.78 2.23 -19.50
N PHE A 148 4.98 3.30 -18.72
CA PHE A 148 4.63 4.68 -19.11
C PHE A 148 5.70 5.69 -18.68
N PRO A 149 6.92 5.63 -19.23
CA PRO A 149 8.03 6.49 -18.83
C PRO A 149 7.69 7.99 -18.93
N ALA A 150 7.06 8.42 -20.04
CA ALA A 150 6.68 9.82 -20.23
C ALA A 150 5.70 10.33 -19.15
N LEU A 151 4.70 9.53 -18.80
CA LEU A 151 3.74 9.91 -17.75
C LEU A 151 4.39 9.90 -16.37
N LEU A 152 5.35 9.01 -16.13
CA LEU A 152 6.08 8.97 -14.88
C LEU A 152 6.92 10.25 -14.69
N ASP A 153 7.62 10.66 -15.75
CA ASP A 153 8.42 11.88 -15.77
C ASP A 153 7.56 13.15 -15.58
N GLU A 154 6.40 13.23 -16.23
CA GLU A 154 5.43 14.33 -16.06
C GLU A 154 4.95 14.47 -14.61
N ASN A 155 4.81 13.35 -13.89
CA ASN A 155 4.35 13.36 -12.50
C ASN A 155 5.41 13.77 -11.49
N GLN A 156 6.68 13.86 -11.91
CA GLN A 156 7.81 14.33 -11.10
C GLN A 156 7.86 13.74 -9.68
N LEU A 157 7.68 12.42 -9.57
CA LEU A 157 7.75 11.74 -8.28
C LEU A 157 9.14 11.93 -7.66
N LYS A 158 9.17 12.43 -6.42
CA LYS A 158 10.41 12.68 -5.68
C LYS A 158 10.22 12.24 -4.23
N PHE A 159 10.96 11.22 -3.82
CA PHE A 159 10.96 10.72 -2.46
C PHE A 159 12.02 11.43 -1.61
N ALA A 160 11.77 12.69 -1.26
CA ALA A 160 12.79 13.61 -0.72
C ALA A 160 13.53 13.11 0.53
N ASN A 161 12.89 12.25 1.33
CA ASN A 161 13.43 11.74 2.60
C ASN A 161 13.92 10.29 2.52
N LEU A 162 13.87 9.65 1.35
CA LEU A 162 14.16 8.23 1.21
C LEU A 162 15.61 7.92 1.56
N LYS A 163 15.81 6.96 2.45
CA LYS A 163 17.11 6.43 2.87
C LYS A 163 17.28 4.96 2.50
N TYR A 164 16.17 4.23 2.43
CA TYR A 164 16.14 2.80 2.17
C TYR A 164 15.10 2.50 1.10
N LEU A 165 15.53 1.87 0.01
CA LEU A 165 14.67 1.30 -1.02
C LEU A 165 14.92 -0.20 -1.07
N LYS A 166 13.87 -1.00 -0.84
CA LYS A 166 13.89 -2.45 -0.97
C LYS A 166 12.92 -2.87 -2.06
N LEU A 167 13.33 -3.83 -2.88
CA LEU A 167 12.49 -4.39 -3.94
C LEU A 167 12.20 -5.87 -3.63
N ILE A 168 10.95 -6.29 -3.73
CA ILE A 168 10.50 -7.67 -3.48
C ILE A 168 10.27 -8.38 -4.82
N LEU A 169 10.91 -9.53 -4.98
CA LEU A 169 10.71 -10.43 -6.13
C LEU A 169 9.56 -11.40 -5.83
N GLN A 170 8.54 -11.42 -6.69
CA GLN A 170 7.44 -12.37 -6.52
C GLN A 170 7.78 -13.78 -7.02
N GLY A 171 7.23 -14.78 -6.31
CA GLY A 171 7.47 -16.21 -6.52
C GLY A 171 7.20 -16.65 -7.96
N GLY A 172 8.27 -17.04 -8.66
CA GLY A 172 8.31 -17.31 -10.10
C GLY A 172 9.45 -16.58 -10.81
N MET A 173 9.96 -15.51 -10.21
CA MET A 173 11.09 -14.73 -10.75
C MET A 173 12.44 -15.03 -10.10
N TRP A 174 12.55 -16.03 -9.21
CA TRP A 174 13.80 -16.33 -8.50
C TRP A 174 14.99 -16.67 -9.42
N ASN A 175 14.70 -17.09 -10.66
CA ASN A 175 15.71 -17.38 -11.69
C ASN A 175 15.87 -16.27 -12.74
N LYS A 176 15.12 -15.17 -12.65
CA LYS A 176 15.19 -14.03 -13.58
C LYS A 176 15.80 -12.83 -12.86
N LYS A 177 16.88 -12.27 -13.44
CA LYS A 177 17.38 -10.97 -13.01
C LYS A 177 16.28 -9.93 -13.20
N MET A 178 15.84 -9.30 -12.12
CA MET A 178 14.96 -8.14 -12.19
C MET A 178 15.73 -6.97 -12.78
N GLN A 179 15.25 -6.44 -13.90
CA GLN A 179 15.77 -5.22 -14.49
C GLN A 179 14.85 -4.09 -14.09
N VAL A 180 15.39 -3.12 -13.35
CA VAL A 180 14.68 -1.88 -13.02
C VAL A 180 15.10 -0.83 -14.04
N PRO A 181 14.18 -0.31 -14.86
CA PRO A 181 14.53 0.75 -15.80
C PRO A 181 15.05 2.00 -15.08
N LEU A 182 16.06 2.63 -15.66
CA LEU A 182 16.74 3.78 -15.05
C LEU A 182 15.77 4.94 -14.74
N HIS A 183 14.75 5.16 -15.58
CA HIS A 183 13.75 6.21 -15.35
C HIS A 183 12.90 5.95 -14.08
N VAL A 184 12.52 4.69 -13.82
CA VAL A 184 11.82 4.31 -12.59
C VAL A 184 12.75 4.44 -11.39
N LEU A 185 14.00 3.99 -11.53
CA LEU A 185 14.99 4.10 -10.46
C LEU A 185 15.25 5.56 -10.09
N ASN A 186 15.37 6.46 -11.08
CA ASN A 186 15.50 7.88 -10.83
C ASN A 186 14.29 8.37 -10.02
N CYS A 187 13.06 8.13 -10.46
CA CYS A 187 11.88 8.59 -9.72
C CYS A 187 11.83 8.11 -8.24
N LEU A 188 12.25 6.87 -7.98
CA LEU A 188 12.23 6.31 -6.63
C LEU A 188 13.43 6.73 -5.78
N ALA A 189 14.63 6.79 -6.37
CA ALA A 189 15.90 6.88 -5.65
C ALA A 189 16.69 8.17 -5.96
N ASN A 190 16.10 9.17 -6.61
CA ASN A 190 16.74 10.45 -6.95
C ASN A 190 17.43 11.14 -5.74
N SER A 191 17.01 10.84 -4.52
CA SER A 191 17.54 11.38 -3.26
C SER A 191 18.13 10.31 -2.33
N SER A 192 18.08 9.03 -2.70
CA SER A 192 18.55 7.95 -1.82
C SER A 192 20.08 7.84 -1.84
N THR A 193 20.68 7.79 -0.66
CA THR A 193 22.12 7.56 -0.49
C THR A 193 22.49 6.08 -0.44
N LEU A 194 21.51 5.16 -0.38
CA LEU A 194 21.73 3.72 -0.25
C LEU A 194 20.65 2.93 -1.01
N LEU A 195 21.08 2.01 -1.86
CA LEU A 195 20.22 1.12 -2.66
C LEU A 195 20.54 -0.32 -2.27
N ASP A 196 19.69 -0.93 -1.44
CA ASP A 196 19.80 -2.35 -1.09
C ASP A 196 18.81 -3.17 -1.94
N VAL A 197 19.33 -3.83 -2.96
CA VAL A 197 18.56 -4.81 -3.75
C VAL A 197 18.70 -6.16 -3.06
N CYS A 198 17.76 -6.50 -2.18
CA CYS A 198 17.69 -7.85 -1.62
C CYS A 198 17.18 -8.83 -2.68
N THR A 199 18.06 -9.72 -3.15
CA THR A 199 17.74 -10.87 -4.00
C THR A 199 17.29 -12.06 -3.17
#